data_AF-A0A367PT52-F1
#
_entry.id   AF-A0A367PT52-F1
#
_cell.length_a   1.000
_cell.length_b   1.000
_cell.length_c   1.000
_cell.angle_alpha   90.00
_cell.angle_beta   90.00
_cell.angle_gamma   90.00
#
_symmetry.space_group_name_H-M   'P 1'
#
loop_
_entity.id
_entity.type
_entity.pdbx_description
1 polymer ?
#
loop_
_entity_poly.entity_id
_entity_poly.type
_entity_poly.pdbx_seq_one_letter_code
_entity_poly.pdbx_strand_id
1 'polypeptide(L)'
;MNNRDRKSKIEEPVDTNAKATIVAFTFQFERALYRLFSSHQANIRVGIETLDDVAELSFQHGGVVQATLEQDANTVQSAGHPFQDSSRKLWHTLRVWLSHVDKLKNEYQEVAFCMVTNAPVPATAFIQRLASARVPKEVTQCVELVRKHAIRISKDAKAKAKADASIVARYTDDDIAYLIRNLSLLHEGGAASGVAPREATIQLFQLHSEIADQGGAIYQSILGAAVDKCQSAWRNQEAAWFSPQEFRDALREEVMRRSLDKYLDRDMMSTNFKEYVRADGRDHFFLTQLSRLGLPPRFVDMHLDNFWAFYCERVRLEEEGVNAKDWSSREDELHQRWKVCQFNAELELMSQPACSPEARGQLVLAKTLSADYKAPLGRYPTNHLYFTQGHYHSLANNPLEPCFVYWHPSFGEDDGSGEGGAS
;
A
#
# COMPACT_ATOMS: atom_id res chain seq x y z
N MET A 1 -62.24 -39.90 1.75
CA MET A 1 -60.88 -39.67 2.27
C MET A 1 -60.21 -38.65 1.37
N ASN A 2 -60.14 -37.39 1.78
CA ASN A 2 -59.59 -36.30 0.96
C ASN A 2 -58.10 -36.14 1.26
N ASN A 3 -57.26 -36.50 0.29
CA ASN A 3 -55.83 -36.20 0.29
C ASN A 3 -55.68 -34.68 0.23
N ARG A 4 -55.40 -34.05 1.38
CA ARG A 4 -55.04 -32.64 1.43
C ARG A 4 -53.58 -32.52 0.97
N ASP A 5 -53.43 -31.93 -0.20
CA ASP A 5 -52.20 -31.29 -0.69
C ASP A 5 -51.57 -30.42 0.42
N ARG A 6 -50.59 -30.97 1.15
CA ARG A 6 -49.56 -30.17 1.81
C ARG A 6 -48.49 -29.89 0.77
N LYS A 7 -48.73 -28.91 -0.11
CA LYS A 7 -47.62 -28.24 -0.79
C LYS A 7 -46.79 -27.57 0.30
N SER A 8 -45.58 -28.10 0.55
CA SER A 8 -44.57 -27.41 1.35
C SER A 8 -44.36 -26.04 0.72
N LYS A 9 -44.72 -24.97 1.44
CA LYS A 9 -44.24 -23.63 1.10
C LYS A 9 -42.71 -23.73 1.14
N ILE A 10 -42.09 -23.73 -0.02
CA ILE A 10 -40.65 -23.47 -0.13
C ILE A 10 -40.50 -22.06 0.43
N GLU A 11 -39.88 -21.92 1.58
CA GLU A 11 -39.52 -20.61 2.11
C GLU A 11 -38.63 -19.94 1.06
N GLU A 12 -39.07 -18.79 0.55
CA GLU A 12 -38.24 -18.01 -0.33
C GLU A 12 -36.94 -17.69 0.41
N PRO A 13 -35.77 -17.79 -0.26
CA PRO A 13 -34.52 -17.36 0.35
C PRO A 13 -34.71 -15.95 0.86
N VAL A 14 -34.22 -15.68 2.06
CA VAL A 14 -34.22 -14.33 2.63
C VAL A 14 -33.51 -13.41 1.64
N ASP A 15 -34.25 -12.71 0.78
CA ASP A 15 -33.73 -11.66 -0.08
C ASP A 15 -33.55 -10.42 0.80
N THR A 16 -32.57 -10.51 1.70
CA THR A 16 -32.13 -9.38 2.49
C THR A 16 -31.29 -8.50 1.58
N ASN A 17 -31.60 -7.20 1.64
CA ASN A 17 -30.91 -6.11 0.95
C ASN A 17 -29.42 -5.93 1.37
N ALA A 18 -28.78 -6.99 1.86
CA ALA A 18 -27.42 -7.06 2.36
C ALA A 18 -26.40 -6.56 1.33
N LYS A 19 -26.60 -6.85 0.04
CA LYS A 19 -25.73 -6.33 -1.03
C LYS A 19 -25.67 -4.80 -1.04
N ALA A 20 -26.82 -4.14 -1.06
CA ALA A 20 -26.89 -2.68 -1.07
C ALA A 20 -26.36 -2.09 0.24
N THR A 21 -26.63 -2.74 1.37
CA THR A 21 -26.12 -2.34 2.68
C THR A 21 -24.60 -2.43 2.75
N ILE A 22 -24.01 -3.54 2.32
CA ILE A 22 -22.55 -3.73 2.30
C ILE A 22 -21.90 -2.68 1.41
N VAL A 23 -22.42 -2.47 0.19
CA VAL A 23 -21.89 -1.46 -0.73
C VAL A 23 -21.96 -0.05 -0.13
N ALA A 24 -23.05 0.29 0.56
CA ALA A 24 -23.17 1.58 1.24
C ALA A 24 -22.15 1.75 2.37
N PHE A 25 -21.94 0.73 3.20
CA PHE A 25 -20.91 0.77 4.24
C PHE A 25 -19.50 0.84 3.65
N THR A 26 -19.19 0.02 2.64
CA THR A 26 -17.88 0.08 1.97
C THR A 26 -17.60 1.47 1.40
N PHE A 27 -18.61 2.13 0.83
CA PHE A 27 -18.46 3.49 0.31
C PHE A 27 -17.99 4.49 1.38
N GLN A 28 -18.44 4.36 2.63
CA GLN A 28 -17.96 5.20 3.74
C GLN A 28 -16.46 5.00 4.00
N PHE A 29 -15.97 3.75 3.95
CA PHE A 29 -14.53 3.49 4.07
C PHE A 29 -13.74 4.08 2.89
N GLU A 30 -14.27 3.98 1.66
CA GLU A 30 -13.64 4.59 0.49
C GLU A 30 -13.55 6.11 0.64
N ARG A 31 -14.62 6.75 1.14
CA ARG A 31 -14.69 8.19 1.44
C ARG A 31 -13.71 8.60 2.53
N ALA A 32 -13.66 7.86 3.63
CA ALA A 32 -12.74 8.13 4.73
C ALA A 32 -11.27 8.01 4.30
N LEU A 33 -10.91 6.98 3.52
CA LEU A 33 -9.56 6.87 2.95
C LEU A 33 -9.26 8.02 2.01
N TYR A 34 -10.19 8.38 1.12
CA TYR A 34 -10.01 9.54 0.25
C TYR A 34 -9.76 10.83 1.06
N ARG A 35 -10.50 11.06 2.15
CA ARG A 35 -10.28 12.21 3.05
C ARG A 35 -8.90 12.17 3.71
N LEU A 36 -8.48 11.02 4.23
CA LEU A 36 -7.17 10.84 4.86
C LEU A 36 -6.00 11.19 3.92
N PHE A 37 -6.10 10.83 2.64
CA PHE A 37 -5.03 11.08 1.66
C PHE A 37 -5.15 12.42 0.92
N SER A 38 -6.36 12.97 0.80
CA SER A 38 -6.58 14.25 0.11
C SER A 38 -6.37 15.47 1.00
N SER A 39 -6.41 15.32 2.33
CA SER A 39 -6.22 16.45 3.23
C SER A 39 -4.78 16.97 3.23
N HIS A 40 -4.64 18.27 2.97
CA HIS A 40 -3.36 18.99 3.06
C HIS A 40 -3.03 19.44 4.48
N GLN A 41 -3.96 19.28 5.42
CA GLN A 41 -3.77 19.70 6.81
C GLN A 41 -3.10 18.58 7.62
N ALA A 42 -2.03 18.93 8.33
CA ALA A 42 -1.28 17.96 9.13
C ALA A 42 -2.03 17.51 10.39
N ASN A 43 -2.89 18.38 10.94
CA ASN A 43 -3.58 18.17 12.21
C ASN A 43 -5.07 17.96 12.01
N ILE A 44 -5.41 16.88 11.31
CA ILE A 44 -6.80 16.42 11.17
C ILE A 44 -6.98 15.02 11.76
N ARG A 45 -8.23 14.69 12.07
CA ARG A 45 -8.67 13.33 12.37
C ARG A 45 -9.86 12.99 11.51
N VAL A 46 -9.87 11.80 10.91
CA VAL A 46 -11.00 11.27 10.15
C VAL A 46 -11.62 10.13 10.95
N GLY A 47 -12.92 10.20 11.19
CA GLY A 47 -13.69 9.17 11.87
C GLY A 47 -14.66 8.48 10.93
N ILE A 48 -14.93 7.20 11.18
CA ILE A 48 -15.92 6.39 10.46
C ILE A 48 -16.98 5.95 11.46
N GLU A 49 -18.26 6.20 11.16
CA GLU A 49 -19.40 5.95 12.06
C GLU A 49 -19.18 6.61 13.44
N THR A 50 -18.83 7.90 13.43
CA THR A 50 -18.57 8.70 14.64
C THR A 50 -19.61 9.80 14.82
N LEU A 51 -19.32 11.02 14.37
CA LEU A 51 -20.25 12.16 14.40
C LEU A 51 -21.30 12.07 13.27
N ASP A 52 -20.94 11.37 12.19
CA ASP A 52 -21.78 10.99 11.05
C ASP A 52 -21.15 9.75 10.38
N ASP A 53 -21.62 9.36 9.20
CA ASP A 53 -21.09 8.23 8.43
C ASP A 53 -19.56 8.35 8.26
N VAL A 54 -19.07 9.53 7.85
CA VAL A 54 -17.66 9.94 7.92
C VAL A 54 -17.56 11.34 8.51
N ALA A 55 -16.61 11.57 9.40
CA ALA A 55 -16.37 12.89 10.00
C ALA A 55 -14.91 13.30 9.92
N GLU A 56 -14.63 14.57 9.63
CA GLU A 56 -13.28 15.14 9.70
C GLU A 56 -13.25 16.23 10.76
N LEU A 57 -12.31 16.14 11.70
CA LEU A 57 -12.02 17.18 12.67
C LEU A 57 -10.68 17.82 12.32
N SER A 58 -10.69 19.14 12.10
CA SER A 58 -9.49 19.93 11.86
C SER A 58 -9.14 20.78 13.08
N PHE A 59 -7.91 20.63 13.56
CA PHE A 59 -7.41 21.29 14.75
C PHE A 59 -6.50 22.46 14.35
N GLN A 60 -7.06 23.66 14.40
CA GLN A 60 -6.34 24.88 14.06
C GLN A 60 -5.50 25.41 15.24
N HIS A 61 -4.65 26.39 14.94
CA HIS A 61 -3.85 27.06 15.96
C HIS A 61 -4.75 27.77 16.98
N GLY A 62 -4.41 27.68 18.26
CA GLY A 62 -5.23 28.23 19.35
C GLY A 62 -6.33 27.29 19.88
N GLY A 63 -6.32 26.01 19.51
CA GLY A 63 -7.24 24.99 20.04
C GLY A 63 -8.63 25.00 19.41
N VAL A 64 -8.82 25.79 18.36
CA VAL A 64 -10.05 25.86 17.57
C VAL A 64 -10.24 24.56 16.79
N VAL A 65 -11.44 23.98 16.87
CA VAL A 65 -11.79 22.77 16.13
C VAL A 65 -12.91 23.07 15.14
N GLN A 66 -12.68 22.70 13.88
CA GLN A 66 -13.69 22.69 12.84
C GLN A 66 -14.10 21.24 12.55
N ALA A 67 -15.38 21.03 12.24
CA ALA A 67 -15.91 19.72 11.90
C ALA A 67 -16.47 19.71 10.47
N THR A 68 -16.19 18.66 9.72
CA THR A 68 -16.91 18.31 8.48
C THR A 68 -17.62 16.99 8.71
N LEU A 69 -18.93 16.96 8.49
CA LEU A 69 -19.79 15.79 8.68
C LEU A 69 -20.29 15.33 7.31
N GLU A 70 -19.91 14.11 6.90
CA GLU A 70 -20.40 13.49 5.67
C GLU A 70 -21.51 12.50 5.98
N GLN A 71 -22.62 12.66 5.27
CA GLN A 71 -23.65 11.64 5.17
C GLN A 71 -23.53 10.99 3.78
N ASP A 72 -23.11 9.73 3.79
CA ASP A 72 -22.75 9.00 2.59
C ASP A 72 -23.94 8.16 2.11
N ALA A 73 -24.18 8.24 0.81
CA ALA A 73 -25.29 7.55 0.17
C ALA A 73 -24.85 6.92 -1.15
N ASN A 74 -24.50 5.64 -1.08
CA ASN A 74 -24.30 4.83 -2.27
C ASN A 74 -25.63 4.27 -2.79
N THR A 75 -25.85 4.32 -4.10
CA THR A 75 -26.94 3.63 -4.77
C THR A 75 -26.40 2.68 -5.84
N VAL A 76 -26.97 1.49 -5.90
CA VAL A 76 -26.75 0.49 -6.97
C VAL A 76 -27.79 0.60 -8.10
N GLN A 77 -28.74 1.53 -7.98
CA GLN A 77 -29.76 1.74 -9.00
C GLN A 77 -29.19 2.52 -10.19
N SER A 78 -29.56 2.12 -11.40
CA SER A 78 -29.11 2.76 -12.64
C SER A 78 -29.75 4.12 -12.91
N ALA A 79 -30.83 4.47 -12.20
CA ALA A 79 -31.57 5.70 -12.40
C ALA A 79 -31.97 6.35 -11.07
N GLY A 80 -31.88 7.68 -11.01
CA GLY A 80 -32.16 8.48 -9.83
C GLY A 80 -30.94 8.62 -8.90
N HIS A 81 -31.13 9.39 -7.83
CA HIS A 81 -30.12 9.62 -6.80
C HIS A 81 -30.75 9.47 -5.39
N PRO A 82 -29.96 9.18 -4.33
CA PRO A 82 -30.49 8.95 -2.98
C PRO A 82 -31.18 10.16 -2.35
N PHE A 83 -30.79 11.37 -2.76
CA PHE A 83 -31.25 12.63 -2.18
C PHE A 83 -32.39 13.29 -2.97
N GLN A 84 -33.36 12.53 -3.47
CA GLN A 84 -34.52 13.09 -4.17
C GLN A 84 -35.33 14.01 -3.25
N ASP A 85 -36.01 15.00 -3.83
CA ASP A 85 -36.78 16.03 -3.12
C ASP A 85 -37.77 15.52 -2.06
N SER A 86 -38.33 14.31 -2.26
CA SER A 86 -39.26 13.66 -1.33
C SER A 86 -38.70 12.37 -0.71
N SER A 87 -37.40 12.10 -0.89
CA SER A 87 -36.76 10.89 -0.37
C SER A 87 -36.67 10.93 1.15
N ARG A 88 -36.85 9.78 1.81
CA ARG A 88 -36.68 9.69 3.26
C ARG A 88 -35.24 10.02 3.68
N LYS A 89 -34.22 9.55 2.94
CA LYS A 89 -32.80 9.79 3.27
C LYS A 89 -32.51 11.29 3.40
N LEU A 90 -32.88 12.11 2.41
CA LEU A 90 -32.68 13.56 2.47
C LEU A 90 -33.30 14.20 3.72
N TRP A 91 -34.61 13.99 3.94
CA TRP A 91 -35.31 14.62 5.06
C TRP A 91 -34.88 14.09 6.42
N HIS A 92 -34.53 12.80 6.48
CA HIS A 92 -33.99 12.20 7.69
C HIS A 92 -32.64 12.79 8.07
N THR A 93 -31.72 12.95 7.10
CA THR A 93 -30.42 13.60 7.33
C THR A 93 -30.58 15.04 7.80
N LEU A 94 -31.43 15.83 7.14
CA LEU A 94 -31.73 17.21 7.58
C LEU A 94 -32.26 17.24 9.02
N ARG A 95 -33.17 16.32 9.37
CA ARG A 95 -33.70 16.20 10.73
C ARG A 95 -32.61 15.87 11.74
N VAL A 96 -31.75 14.90 11.44
CA VAL A 96 -30.67 14.46 12.33
C VAL A 96 -29.66 15.57 12.55
N TRP A 97 -29.24 16.30 11.51
CA TRP A 97 -28.34 17.44 11.69
C TRP A 97 -28.98 18.57 12.49
N LEU A 98 -30.25 18.92 12.20
CA LEU A 98 -30.97 19.93 12.96
C LEU A 98 -31.16 19.54 14.44
N SER A 99 -31.35 18.25 14.75
CA SER A 99 -31.48 17.80 16.14
C SER A 99 -30.21 17.92 16.96
N HIS A 100 -29.06 18.07 16.31
CA HIS A 100 -27.76 18.20 16.97
C HIS A 100 -27.12 19.59 16.79
N VAL A 101 -27.77 20.50 16.05
CA VAL A 101 -27.16 21.77 15.63
C VAL A 101 -26.67 22.63 16.79
N ASP A 102 -27.43 22.71 17.89
CA ASP A 102 -27.04 23.51 19.06
C ASP A 102 -25.83 22.91 19.78
N LYS A 103 -25.78 21.58 19.89
CA LYS A 103 -24.62 20.88 20.43
C LYS A 103 -23.39 21.13 19.56
N LEU A 104 -23.54 20.97 18.24
CA LEU A 104 -22.45 21.15 17.27
C LEU A 104 -21.92 22.58 17.26
N LYS A 105 -22.78 23.61 17.32
CA LYS A 105 -22.39 25.03 17.42
C LYS A 105 -21.61 25.36 18.70
N ASN A 106 -21.87 24.64 19.78
CA ASN A 106 -21.18 24.84 21.06
C ASN A 106 -19.83 24.11 21.12
N GLU A 107 -19.69 23.00 20.39
CA GLU A 107 -18.51 22.14 20.41
C GLU A 107 -17.47 22.54 19.34
N TYR A 108 -17.93 23.03 18.20
CA TYR A 108 -17.09 23.37 17.04
C TYR A 108 -17.30 24.82 16.62
N GLN A 109 -16.23 25.49 16.20
CA GLN A 109 -16.32 26.87 15.71
C GLN A 109 -17.11 26.96 14.41
N GLU A 110 -16.91 25.96 13.53
CA GLU A 110 -17.56 25.85 12.24
C GLU A 110 -17.84 24.38 11.95
N VAL A 111 -19.02 24.12 11.39
CA VAL A 111 -19.51 22.77 11.08
C VAL A 111 -19.96 22.76 9.63
N ALA A 112 -19.22 22.09 8.77
CA ALA A 112 -19.59 21.84 7.39
C ALA A 112 -20.41 20.55 7.31
N PHE A 113 -21.58 20.62 6.68
CA PHE A 113 -22.44 19.47 6.43
C PHE A 113 -22.30 19.06 4.97
N CYS A 114 -22.02 17.79 4.72
CA CYS A 114 -21.73 17.27 3.39
C CYS A 114 -22.64 16.09 3.08
N MET A 115 -23.49 16.22 2.08
CA MET A 115 -24.19 15.07 1.52
C MET A 115 -23.37 14.49 0.39
N VAL A 116 -23.04 13.21 0.45
CA VAL A 116 -22.20 12.55 -0.56
C VAL A 116 -22.95 11.43 -1.26
N THR A 117 -22.84 11.34 -2.57
CA THR A 117 -23.41 10.21 -3.33
C THR A 117 -22.56 9.84 -4.54
N ASN A 118 -22.62 8.57 -4.93
CA ASN A 118 -22.00 8.06 -6.16
C ASN A 118 -22.81 8.40 -7.44
N ALA A 119 -24.11 8.74 -7.31
CA ALA A 119 -24.95 9.04 -8.46
C ALA A 119 -24.90 10.53 -8.83
N PRO A 120 -24.99 10.89 -10.13
CA PRO A 120 -25.12 12.28 -10.54
C PRO A 120 -26.43 12.89 -10.01
N VAL A 121 -26.36 14.14 -9.55
CA VAL A 121 -27.52 14.88 -9.06
C VAL A 121 -27.87 16.00 -10.05
N PRO A 122 -29.11 16.06 -10.58
CA PRO A 122 -29.50 17.11 -11.52
C PRO A 122 -29.40 18.51 -10.90
N ALA A 123 -28.98 19.50 -11.69
CA ALA A 123 -28.89 20.90 -11.24
C ALA A 123 -30.23 21.48 -10.74
N THR A 124 -31.35 20.92 -11.19
CA THR A 124 -32.71 21.30 -10.76
C THR A 124 -33.14 20.66 -9.45
N ALA A 125 -32.37 19.72 -8.90
CA ALA A 125 -32.73 19.02 -7.67
C ALA A 125 -32.79 19.98 -6.48
N PHE A 126 -33.73 19.75 -5.57
CA PHE A 126 -33.90 20.57 -4.38
C PHE A 126 -32.61 20.69 -3.57
N ILE A 127 -31.91 19.56 -3.35
CA ILE A 127 -30.66 19.54 -2.60
C ILE A 127 -29.55 20.37 -3.25
N GLN A 128 -29.48 20.43 -4.59
CA GLN A 128 -28.50 21.26 -5.29
C GLN A 128 -28.70 22.73 -4.94
N ARG A 129 -29.97 23.18 -4.97
CA ARG A 129 -30.31 24.57 -4.64
C ARG A 129 -29.96 24.93 -3.20
N LEU A 130 -30.18 24.01 -2.25
CA LEU A 130 -29.74 24.22 -0.87
C LEU A 130 -28.22 24.30 -0.77
N ALA A 131 -27.51 23.34 -1.36
CA ALA A 131 -26.06 23.23 -1.30
C ALA A 131 -25.32 24.34 -2.06
N SER A 132 -25.98 25.07 -2.97
CA SER A 132 -25.39 26.21 -3.70
C SER A 132 -25.68 27.57 -3.07
N ALA A 133 -26.57 27.67 -2.07
CA ALA A 133 -26.89 28.94 -1.44
C ALA A 133 -25.72 29.46 -0.62
N ARG A 134 -25.23 30.67 -0.93
CA ARG A 134 -24.08 31.28 -0.23
C ARG A 134 -24.40 32.65 0.33
N VAL A 135 -25.17 33.47 -0.39
CA VAL A 135 -25.51 34.82 0.06
C VAL A 135 -26.77 34.83 0.93
N PRO A 136 -26.92 35.76 1.89
CA PRO A 136 -28.05 35.78 2.82
C PRO A 136 -29.42 35.69 2.15
N LYS A 137 -29.61 36.40 1.02
CA LYS A 137 -30.86 36.37 0.25
C LYS A 137 -31.20 34.98 -0.30
N GLU A 138 -30.20 34.25 -0.80
CA GLU A 138 -30.39 32.87 -1.30
C GLU A 138 -30.71 31.92 -0.16
N VAL A 139 -30.03 32.08 0.98
CA VAL A 139 -30.28 31.26 2.18
C VAL A 139 -31.73 31.46 2.65
N THR A 140 -32.22 32.70 2.76
CA THR A 140 -33.62 32.96 3.12
C THR A 140 -34.60 32.32 2.14
N GLN A 141 -34.36 32.44 0.83
CA GLN A 141 -35.18 31.77 -0.18
C GLN A 141 -35.16 30.24 -0.05
N CYS A 142 -34.02 29.67 0.33
CA CYS A 142 -33.89 28.23 0.57
C CYS A 142 -34.62 27.80 1.85
N VAL A 143 -34.62 28.62 2.91
CA VAL A 143 -35.42 28.36 4.12
C VAL A 143 -36.92 28.32 3.76
N GLU A 144 -37.42 29.30 3.00
CA GLU A 144 -38.81 29.30 2.51
C GLU A 144 -39.13 28.05 1.67
N LEU A 145 -38.18 27.65 0.82
CA LEU A 145 -38.31 26.45 -0.01
C LEU A 145 -38.38 25.17 0.84
N VAL A 146 -37.52 25.05 1.86
CA VAL A 146 -37.55 23.94 2.84
C VAL A 146 -38.91 23.91 3.52
N ARG A 147 -39.42 25.03 4.02
CA ARG A 147 -40.76 25.11 4.67
C ARG A 147 -41.86 24.65 3.72
N LYS A 148 -41.88 25.16 2.49
CA LYS A 148 -42.87 24.81 1.47
C LYS A 148 -42.84 23.31 1.16
N HIS A 149 -41.65 22.74 0.94
CA HIS A 149 -41.51 21.31 0.66
C HIS A 149 -41.90 20.46 1.87
N ALA A 150 -41.50 20.86 3.08
CA ALA A 150 -41.81 20.14 4.32
C ALA A 150 -43.32 20.12 4.60
N ILE A 151 -44.02 21.23 4.37
CA ILE A 151 -45.49 21.31 4.47
C ILE A 151 -46.17 20.43 3.41
N ARG A 152 -45.67 20.46 2.17
CA ARG A 152 -46.22 19.62 1.09
C ARG A 152 -46.07 18.13 1.42
N ILE A 153 -44.89 17.71 1.86
CA ILE A 153 -44.58 16.32 2.19
C ILE A 153 -45.33 15.86 3.45
N SER A 154 -45.45 16.73 4.46
CA SER A 154 -46.17 16.38 5.70
C SER A 154 -47.67 16.16 5.48
N LYS A 155 -48.26 16.80 4.46
CA LYS A 155 -49.65 16.61 4.05
C LYS A 155 -49.88 15.35 3.20
N ASP A 156 -48.84 14.83 2.55
CA ASP A 156 -48.93 13.59 1.78
C ASP A 156 -48.87 12.37 2.71
N ALA A 157 -50.01 11.70 2.88
CA ALA A 157 -50.13 10.52 3.72
C ALA A 157 -49.29 9.31 3.24
N LYS A 158 -48.91 9.27 1.95
CA LYS A 158 -48.12 8.18 1.37
C LYS A 158 -46.62 8.50 1.35
N ALA A 159 -46.21 9.72 1.68
CA ALA A 159 -44.81 10.11 1.65
C ALA A 159 -44.01 9.42 2.76
N LYS A 160 -43.00 8.63 2.37
CA LYS A 160 -42.08 7.96 3.30
C LYS A 160 -41.31 8.94 4.20
N ALA A 161 -41.12 10.18 3.75
CA ALA A 161 -40.43 11.26 4.47
C ALA A 161 -41.36 12.09 5.38
N LYS A 162 -42.66 11.77 5.47
CA LYS A 162 -43.67 12.58 6.19
C LYS A 162 -43.26 12.95 7.62
N ALA A 163 -42.81 11.96 8.40
CA ALA A 163 -42.45 12.16 9.80
C ALA A 163 -41.22 13.07 9.92
N ASP A 164 -40.17 12.80 9.16
CA ASP A 164 -38.94 13.59 9.18
C ASP A 164 -39.19 15.03 8.72
N ALA A 165 -39.92 15.22 7.62
CA ALA A 165 -40.27 16.54 7.09
C ALA A 165 -41.12 17.36 8.08
N SER A 166 -42.06 16.72 8.78
CA SER A 166 -42.89 17.38 9.80
C SER A 166 -42.06 17.88 10.98
N ILE A 167 -40.98 17.18 11.34
CA ILE A 167 -40.06 17.58 12.41
C ILE A 167 -39.16 18.71 11.92
N VAL A 168 -38.58 18.60 10.71
CA VAL A 168 -37.79 19.67 10.08
C VAL A 168 -38.58 20.98 10.04
N ALA A 169 -39.87 20.92 9.71
CA ALA A 169 -40.76 22.08 9.67
C ALA A 169 -40.96 22.80 11.02
N ARG A 170 -40.54 22.22 12.16
CA ARG A 170 -40.68 22.81 13.50
C ARG A 170 -39.43 23.52 14.00
N TYR A 171 -38.25 23.30 13.39
CA TYR A 171 -37.04 24.03 13.74
C TYR A 171 -37.17 25.51 13.41
N THR A 172 -36.35 26.37 14.01
CA THR A 172 -36.35 27.81 13.74
C THR A 172 -35.81 28.12 12.34
N ASP A 173 -36.13 29.29 11.79
CA ASP A 173 -35.55 29.71 10.51
C ASP A 173 -34.02 29.91 10.62
N ASP A 174 -33.54 30.32 11.79
CA ASP A 174 -32.10 30.51 12.05
C ASP A 174 -31.32 29.19 12.02
N ASP A 175 -31.89 28.11 12.57
CA ASP A 175 -31.23 26.79 12.54
C ASP A 175 -31.19 26.20 11.14
N ILE A 176 -32.30 26.33 10.40
CA ILE A 176 -32.35 25.89 9.01
C ILE A 176 -31.39 26.73 8.16
N ALA A 177 -31.34 28.05 8.38
CA ALA A 177 -30.42 28.94 7.69
C ALA A 177 -28.96 28.60 8.00
N TYR A 178 -28.63 28.29 9.25
CA TYR A 178 -27.30 27.85 9.66
C TYR A 178 -26.89 26.56 8.94
N LEU A 179 -27.78 25.56 8.91
CA LEU A 179 -27.52 24.30 8.20
C LEU A 179 -27.30 24.54 6.70
N ILE A 180 -28.19 25.29 6.05
CA ILE A 180 -28.11 25.58 4.60
C ILE A 180 -26.81 26.30 4.25
N ARG A 181 -26.42 27.30 5.05
CA ARG A 181 -25.20 28.09 4.79
C ARG A 181 -23.95 27.22 4.77
N ASN A 182 -23.92 26.18 5.60
CA ASN A 182 -22.80 25.27 5.73
C ASN A 182 -23.00 23.94 4.98
N LEU A 183 -24.03 23.85 4.14
CA LEU A 183 -24.35 22.64 3.40
C LEU A 183 -23.60 22.58 2.06
N SER A 184 -23.00 21.43 1.81
CA SER A 184 -22.40 21.06 0.55
C SER A 184 -22.96 19.73 0.05
N LEU A 185 -22.90 19.54 -1.27
CA LEU A 185 -23.29 18.31 -1.95
C LEU A 185 -22.12 17.87 -2.82
N LEU A 186 -21.68 16.64 -2.62
CA LEU A 186 -20.66 15.99 -3.42
C LEU A 186 -21.30 14.80 -4.13
N HIS A 187 -21.52 14.91 -5.44
CA HIS A 187 -22.04 13.80 -6.24
C HIS A 187 -20.93 13.14 -7.06
N GLU A 188 -21.26 12.04 -7.75
CA GLU A 188 -20.29 11.26 -8.55
C GLU A 188 -19.06 10.80 -7.75
N GLY A 189 -19.29 10.44 -6.48
CA GLY A 189 -18.26 9.95 -5.58
C GLY A 189 -17.54 11.05 -4.80
N GLY A 190 -17.66 12.31 -5.21
CA GLY A 190 -17.21 13.44 -4.41
C GLY A 190 -15.69 13.59 -4.30
N ALA A 191 -14.92 12.99 -5.21
CA ALA A 191 -13.50 13.26 -5.34
C ALA A 191 -13.28 14.49 -6.25
N ALA A 192 -12.23 15.26 -5.99
CA ALA A 192 -11.92 16.47 -6.75
C ALA A 192 -11.59 16.19 -8.23
N SER A 193 -11.10 14.99 -8.52
CA SER A 193 -10.78 14.53 -9.88
C SER A 193 -12.01 14.07 -10.69
N GLY A 194 -13.19 13.98 -10.07
CA GLY A 194 -14.41 13.51 -10.75
C GLY A 194 -14.46 12.00 -11.03
N VAL A 195 -13.49 11.23 -10.52
CA VAL A 195 -13.54 9.76 -10.51
C VAL A 195 -14.01 9.25 -9.15
N ALA A 196 -14.35 7.96 -9.06
CA ALA A 196 -14.78 7.37 -7.80
C ALA A 196 -13.67 7.45 -6.72
N PRO A 197 -14.04 7.50 -5.41
CA PRO A 197 -13.09 7.74 -4.32
C PRO A 197 -11.92 6.77 -4.29
N ARG A 198 -12.18 5.48 -4.56
CA ARG A 198 -11.15 4.45 -4.65
C ARG A 198 -10.06 4.82 -5.66
N GLU A 199 -10.44 5.10 -6.91
CA GLU A 199 -9.50 5.44 -7.97
C GLU A 199 -8.79 6.77 -7.70
N ALA A 200 -9.50 7.75 -7.13
CA ALA A 200 -8.90 9.02 -6.71
C ALA A 200 -7.85 8.82 -5.60
N THR A 201 -8.12 7.96 -4.62
CA THR A 201 -7.14 7.63 -3.56
C THR A 201 -5.91 6.92 -4.13
N ILE A 202 -6.09 5.98 -5.07
CA ILE A 202 -4.94 5.32 -5.73
C ILE A 202 -4.07 6.34 -6.47
N GLN A 203 -4.66 7.35 -7.11
CA GLN A 203 -3.91 8.44 -7.75
C GLN A 203 -3.12 9.27 -6.71
N LEU A 204 -3.70 9.50 -5.53
CA LEU A 204 -3.05 10.23 -4.43
C LEU A 204 -1.88 9.47 -3.80
N PHE A 205 -1.78 8.14 -3.99
CA PHE A 205 -0.62 7.38 -3.52
C PHE A 205 0.67 7.75 -4.24
N GLN A 206 0.58 8.38 -5.43
CA GLN A 206 1.74 8.81 -6.23
C GLN A 206 2.79 7.70 -6.40
N LEU A 207 2.31 6.49 -6.71
CA LEU A 207 3.14 5.31 -6.85
C LEU A 207 4.16 5.47 -7.99
N HIS A 208 5.38 4.98 -7.78
CA HIS A 208 6.38 4.88 -8.83
C HIS A 208 5.91 3.96 -9.95
N SER A 209 6.37 4.22 -11.18
CA SER A 209 5.99 3.47 -12.39
C SER A 209 6.19 1.96 -12.25
N GLU A 210 7.17 1.55 -11.46
CA GLU A 210 7.52 0.17 -11.19
C GLU A 210 6.49 -0.64 -10.39
N ILE A 211 5.59 0.03 -9.65
CA ILE A 211 4.57 -0.60 -8.80
C ILE A 211 3.19 0.00 -9.02
N ALA A 212 3.04 0.86 -10.04
CA ALA A 212 1.80 1.56 -10.32
C ALA A 212 0.65 0.60 -10.67
N ASP A 213 0.96 -0.50 -11.35
CA ASP A 213 0.04 -1.60 -11.67
C ASP A 213 -0.48 -2.32 -10.41
N GLN A 214 0.27 -2.28 -9.32
CA GLN A 214 -0.11 -2.85 -8.02
C GLN A 214 -0.97 -1.90 -7.17
N GLY A 215 -1.29 -0.69 -7.65
CA GLY A 215 -2.02 0.31 -6.87
C GLY A 215 -3.37 -0.18 -6.32
N GLY A 216 -4.08 -1.02 -7.08
CA GLY A 216 -5.31 -1.65 -6.61
C GLY A 216 -5.09 -2.60 -5.43
N ALA A 217 -4.02 -3.39 -5.43
CA ALA A 217 -3.68 -4.30 -4.33
C ALA A 217 -3.17 -3.55 -3.10
N ILE A 218 -2.39 -2.49 -3.30
CA ILE A 218 -1.94 -1.59 -2.22
C ILE A 218 -3.16 -0.96 -1.54
N TYR A 219 -4.10 -0.41 -2.32
CA TYR A 219 -5.34 0.15 -1.80
C TYR A 219 -6.12 -0.84 -0.95
N GLN A 220 -6.27 -2.09 -1.39
CA GLN A 220 -6.97 -3.12 -0.63
C GLN A 220 -6.27 -3.44 0.70
N SER A 221 -4.93 -3.44 0.73
CA SER A 221 -4.19 -3.63 1.99
C SER A 221 -4.47 -2.49 2.98
N ILE A 222 -4.42 -1.24 2.50
CA ILE A 222 -4.67 -0.05 3.32
C ILE A 222 -6.13 0.01 3.79
N LEU A 223 -7.08 -0.35 2.92
CA LEU A 223 -8.49 -0.48 3.28
C LEU A 223 -8.72 -1.57 4.33
N GLY A 224 -8.07 -2.73 4.18
CA GLY A 224 -8.10 -3.79 5.18
C GLY A 224 -7.62 -3.30 6.55
N ALA A 225 -6.52 -2.56 6.59
CA ALA A 225 -6.01 -1.97 7.84
C ALA A 225 -7.01 -0.98 8.48
N ALA A 226 -7.74 -0.17 7.68
CA ALA A 226 -8.81 0.69 8.20
C ALA A 226 -9.96 -0.12 8.79
N VAL A 227 -10.42 -1.15 8.08
CA VAL A 227 -11.51 -2.03 8.52
C VAL A 227 -11.14 -2.74 9.81
N ASP A 228 -9.93 -3.28 9.93
CA ASP A 228 -9.48 -4.00 11.13
C ASP A 228 -9.42 -3.08 12.35
N LYS A 229 -8.97 -1.84 12.17
CA LYS A 229 -8.95 -0.83 13.24
C LYS A 229 -10.36 -0.41 13.65
N CYS A 230 -11.25 -0.18 12.70
CA CYS A 230 -12.66 0.08 12.98
C CYS A 230 -13.30 -1.07 13.77
N GLN A 231 -13.13 -2.32 13.31
CA GLN A 231 -13.66 -3.49 14.01
C GLN A 231 -13.13 -3.60 15.44
N SER A 232 -11.84 -3.33 15.63
CA SER A 232 -11.22 -3.38 16.96
C SER A 232 -11.80 -2.31 17.88
N ALA A 233 -11.91 -1.06 17.43
CA ALA A 233 -12.52 0.03 18.18
C ALA A 233 -13.98 -0.26 18.53
N TRP A 234 -14.80 -0.66 17.54
CA TRP A 234 -16.22 -0.90 17.75
C TRP A 234 -16.51 -2.10 18.65
N ARG A 235 -15.70 -3.16 18.61
CA ARG A 235 -15.78 -4.29 19.57
C ARG A 235 -15.53 -3.83 21.01
N ASN A 236 -14.70 -2.80 21.19
CA ASN A 236 -14.42 -2.18 22.47
C ASN A 236 -15.38 -1.02 22.82
N GLN A 237 -16.41 -0.77 22.00
CA GLN A 237 -17.35 0.36 22.14
C GLN A 237 -16.68 1.74 22.04
N GLU A 238 -15.58 1.83 21.30
CA GLU A 238 -14.82 3.05 21.06
C GLU A 238 -15.11 3.63 19.68
N ALA A 239 -14.94 4.95 19.54
CA ALA A 239 -15.03 5.64 18.26
C ALA A 239 -13.75 5.41 17.43
N ALA A 240 -13.91 5.07 16.16
CA ALA A 240 -12.78 4.85 15.25
C ALA A 240 -12.32 6.19 14.64
N TRP A 241 -11.24 6.76 15.18
CA TRP A 241 -10.60 7.98 14.68
C TRP A 241 -9.20 7.69 14.15
N PHE A 242 -8.90 8.24 12.99
CA PHE A 242 -7.67 8.01 12.24
C PHE A 242 -6.92 9.31 11.99
N SER A 243 -5.59 9.22 12.00
CA SER A 243 -4.75 10.33 11.55
C SER A 243 -4.26 10.10 10.12
N PRO A 244 -4.07 11.14 9.29
CA PRO A 244 -3.46 10.99 7.98
C PRO A 244 -2.06 10.38 8.02
N GLN A 245 -1.29 10.67 9.08
CA GLN A 245 0.09 10.18 9.19
C GLN A 245 0.14 8.66 9.32
N GLU A 246 -0.72 8.09 10.16
CA GLU A 246 -0.85 6.64 10.35
C GLU A 246 -1.07 5.87 9.05
N PHE A 247 -1.86 6.44 8.13
CA PHE A 247 -2.13 5.82 6.82
C PHE A 247 -1.05 6.10 5.78
N ARG A 248 -0.37 7.25 5.87
CA ARG A 248 0.84 7.51 5.07
C ARG A 248 1.98 6.57 5.45
N ASP A 249 2.16 6.28 6.72
CA ASP A 249 3.15 5.32 7.20
C ASP A 249 2.81 3.90 6.73
N ALA A 250 1.54 3.48 6.86
CA ALA A 250 1.07 2.20 6.31
C ALA A 250 1.30 2.10 4.79
N LEU A 251 0.98 3.15 4.02
CA LEU A 251 1.24 3.21 2.59
C LEU A 251 2.73 3.02 2.30
N ARG A 252 3.60 3.74 3.01
CA ARG A 252 5.05 3.65 2.84
C ARG A 252 5.56 2.24 3.12
N GLU A 253 5.07 1.59 4.17
CA GLU A 253 5.43 0.20 4.49
C GLU A 253 4.97 -0.78 3.41
N GLU A 254 3.74 -0.65 2.91
CA GLU A 254 3.21 -1.50 1.84
C GLU A 254 3.98 -1.36 0.53
N VAL A 255 4.33 -0.11 0.18
CA VAL A 255 5.18 0.22 -0.98
C VAL A 255 6.54 -0.41 -0.80
N MET A 256 7.21 -0.15 0.33
CA MET A 256 8.53 -0.71 0.62
C MET A 256 8.51 -2.23 0.54
N ARG A 257 7.51 -2.89 1.12
CA ARG A 257 7.38 -4.35 1.10
C ARG A 257 7.27 -4.92 -0.32
N ARG A 258 6.52 -4.27 -1.19
CA ARG A 258 6.41 -4.69 -2.61
C ARG A 258 7.67 -4.36 -3.41
N SER A 259 8.37 -3.31 -3.03
CA SER A 259 9.71 -3.04 -3.57
C SER A 259 10.72 -4.11 -3.10
N LEU A 260 10.60 -4.63 -1.87
CA LEU A 260 11.50 -5.65 -1.31
C LEU A 260 11.46 -6.97 -2.06
N ASP A 261 10.29 -7.42 -2.51
CA ASP A 261 10.15 -8.71 -3.22
C ASP A 261 11.03 -8.78 -4.48
N LYS A 262 11.36 -7.63 -5.08
CA LYS A 262 12.30 -7.57 -6.22
C LYS A 262 13.75 -7.82 -5.83
N TYR A 263 14.18 -7.45 -4.62
CA TYR A 263 15.58 -7.51 -4.18
C TYR A 263 15.99 -8.84 -3.55
N LEU A 264 15.05 -9.78 -3.36
CA LEU A 264 15.33 -11.07 -2.75
C LEU A 264 15.80 -12.08 -3.82
N ASP A 265 16.88 -12.79 -3.51
CA ASP A 265 17.32 -13.95 -4.26
C ASP A 265 16.32 -15.10 -4.10
N ARG A 266 16.00 -15.77 -5.22
CA ARG A 266 15.03 -16.87 -5.25
C ARG A 266 15.67 -18.21 -4.89
N ASP A 267 14.86 -19.26 -4.71
CA ASP A 267 15.39 -20.61 -4.54
C ASP A 267 16.17 -21.05 -5.79
N MET A 268 17.33 -21.69 -5.60
CA MET A 268 18.22 -22.10 -6.69
C MET A 268 17.49 -22.92 -7.77
N MET A 269 16.58 -23.81 -7.36
CA MET A 269 15.85 -24.69 -8.27
C MET A 269 14.74 -23.97 -9.05
N SER A 270 14.38 -22.76 -8.63
CA SER A 270 13.47 -21.89 -9.38
C SER A 270 14.18 -21.05 -10.45
N THR A 271 15.52 -21.06 -10.46
CA THR A 271 16.31 -20.41 -11.51
C THR A 271 16.49 -21.34 -12.71
N ASN A 272 16.68 -20.78 -13.91
CA ASN A 272 16.89 -21.55 -15.14
C ASN A 272 18.35 -22.05 -15.30
N PHE A 273 19.13 -22.12 -14.22
CA PHE A 273 20.57 -22.42 -14.26
C PHE A 273 20.91 -23.76 -14.95
N LYS A 274 20.04 -24.77 -14.80
CA LYS A 274 20.26 -26.11 -15.40
C LYS A 274 20.27 -26.09 -16.92
N GLU A 275 19.63 -25.11 -17.55
CA GLU A 275 19.66 -24.95 -19.00
C GLU A 275 21.06 -24.52 -19.46
N TYR A 276 21.68 -23.58 -18.74
CA TYR A 276 23.04 -23.10 -19.00
C TYR A 276 24.09 -24.18 -18.75
N VAL A 277 23.97 -24.96 -17.67
CA VAL A 277 24.89 -26.07 -17.38
C VAL A 277 24.87 -27.13 -18.48
N ARG A 278 23.70 -27.38 -19.11
CA ARG A 278 23.55 -28.36 -20.20
C ARG A 278 24.05 -27.84 -21.55
N ALA A 279 24.05 -26.52 -21.76
CA ALA A 279 24.45 -25.88 -23.01
C ALA A 279 25.98 -25.71 -23.17
N ASP A 280 26.78 -26.60 -22.55
CA ASP A 280 28.25 -26.59 -22.56
C ASP A 280 28.91 -25.38 -21.86
N GLY A 281 28.24 -24.82 -20.84
CA GLY A 281 28.72 -23.71 -20.01
C GLY A 281 29.84 -24.08 -19.02
N ARG A 282 30.84 -24.85 -19.45
CA ARG A 282 32.00 -25.27 -18.63
C ARG A 282 33.29 -24.50 -18.95
N ASP A 283 33.24 -23.61 -19.94
CA ASP A 283 34.37 -22.74 -20.28
C ASP A 283 34.38 -21.48 -19.41
N HIS A 284 34.88 -21.63 -18.18
CA HIS A 284 35.01 -20.53 -17.22
C HIS A 284 36.41 -20.49 -16.63
N PHE A 285 36.95 -19.28 -16.50
CA PHE A 285 38.27 -19.04 -15.94
C PHE A 285 38.37 -19.51 -14.49
N PHE A 286 37.31 -19.32 -13.68
CA PHE A 286 37.32 -19.81 -12.30
C PHE A 286 37.37 -21.34 -12.21
N LEU A 287 36.75 -22.07 -13.16
CA LEU A 287 36.84 -23.54 -13.22
C LEU A 287 38.26 -24.01 -13.54
N THR A 288 38.98 -23.27 -14.39
CA THR A 288 40.41 -23.53 -14.63
C THR A 288 41.20 -23.44 -13.32
N GLN A 289 40.92 -22.44 -12.49
CA GLN A 289 41.57 -22.31 -11.18
C GLN A 289 41.20 -23.47 -10.23
N LEU A 290 39.91 -23.84 -10.15
CA LEU A 290 39.46 -24.95 -9.30
C LEU A 290 40.05 -26.29 -9.72
N SER A 291 40.26 -26.52 -11.03
CA SER A 291 40.87 -27.75 -11.53
C SER A 291 42.31 -27.95 -11.03
N ARG A 292 43.06 -26.85 -10.81
CA ARG A 292 44.41 -26.88 -10.24
C ARG A 292 44.44 -27.19 -8.75
N LEU A 293 43.32 -27.06 -8.04
CA LEU A 293 43.24 -27.38 -6.61
C LEU A 293 43.07 -28.88 -6.34
N GLY A 294 42.96 -29.73 -7.38
CA GLY A 294 42.80 -31.18 -7.20
C GLY A 294 41.49 -31.58 -6.51
N LEU A 295 40.44 -30.76 -6.66
CA LEU A 295 39.13 -30.99 -6.02
C LEU A 295 38.36 -32.14 -6.70
N PRO A 296 37.54 -32.90 -5.96
CA PRO A 296 36.67 -33.92 -6.56
C PRO A 296 35.69 -33.32 -7.59
N PRO A 297 35.41 -33.99 -8.73
CA PRO A 297 34.53 -33.47 -9.78
C PRO A 297 33.16 -33.01 -9.30
N ARG A 298 32.54 -33.77 -8.37
CA ARG A 298 31.25 -33.42 -7.76
C ARG A 298 31.24 -32.04 -7.08
N PHE A 299 32.38 -31.62 -6.54
CA PHE A 299 32.52 -30.34 -5.84
C PHE A 299 32.63 -29.20 -6.85
N VAL A 300 33.39 -29.43 -7.94
CA VAL A 300 33.47 -28.50 -9.06
C VAL A 300 32.10 -28.30 -9.73
N ASP A 301 31.35 -29.38 -9.94
CA ASP A 301 29.98 -29.31 -10.50
C ASP A 301 29.03 -28.50 -9.59
N MET A 302 29.10 -28.69 -8.28
CA MET A 302 28.31 -27.90 -7.32
C MET A 302 28.64 -26.40 -7.38
N HIS A 303 29.91 -26.05 -7.54
CA HIS A 303 30.33 -24.65 -7.68
C HIS A 303 29.91 -24.04 -9.03
N LEU A 304 29.86 -24.85 -10.08
CA LEU A 304 29.31 -24.45 -11.37
C LEU A 304 27.81 -24.18 -11.29
N ASP A 305 27.05 -25.03 -10.60
CA ASP A 305 25.62 -24.81 -10.35
C ASP A 305 25.39 -23.47 -9.62
N ASN A 306 26.19 -23.21 -8.58
CA ASN A 306 26.11 -21.94 -7.84
C ASN A 306 26.41 -20.72 -8.71
N PHE A 307 27.44 -20.80 -9.56
CA PHE A 307 27.79 -19.73 -10.49
C PHE A 307 26.64 -19.41 -11.45
N TRP A 308 26.07 -20.43 -12.10
CA TRP A 308 24.98 -20.22 -13.05
C TRP A 308 23.68 -19.76 -12.39
N ALA A 309 23.36 -20.27 -11.20
CA ALA A 309 22.21 -19.82 -10.44
C ALA A 309 22.35 -18.35 -10.03
N PHE A 310 23.54 -17.93 -9.57
CA PHE A 310 23.83 -16.53 -9.33
C PHE A 310 23.72 -15.69 -10.60
N TYR A 311 24.28 -16.13 -11.73
CA TYR A 311 24.20 -15.41 -13.00
C TYR A 311 22.75 -15.18 -13.45
N CYS A 312 21.91 -16.21 -13.38
CA CYS A 312 20.48 -16.10 -13.70
C CYS A 312 19.77 -15.05 -12.83
N GLU A 313 20.03 -15.07 -11.52
CA GLU A 313 19.46 -14.09 -10.60
C GLU A 313 20.03 -12.69 -10.82
N ARG A 314 21.32 -12.55 -11.13
CA ARG A 314 21.93 -11.25 -11.45
C ARG A 314 21.23 -10.61 -12.66
N VAL A 315 21.07 -11.35 -13.75
CA VAL A 315 20.36 -10.87 -14.96
C VAL A 315 18.93 -10.45 -14.60
N ARG A 316 18.19 -11.29 -13.88
CA ARG A 316 16.83 -10.97 -13.44
C ARG A 316 16.79 -9.69 -12.59
N LEU A 317 17.66 -9.58 -11.60
CA LEU A 317 17.70 -8.45 -10.67
C LEU A 317 18.10 -7.15 -11.38
N GLU A 318 19.01 -7.21 -12.35
CA GLU A 318 19.34 -6.08 -13.22
C GLU A 318 18.13 -5.66 -14.07
N GLU A 319 17.37 -6.60 -14.65
CA GLU A 319 16.13 -6.33 -15.38
C GLU A 319 15.02 -5.76 -14.47
N GLU A 320 14.94 -6.21 -13.22
CA GLU A 320 13.98 -5.73 -12.22
C GLU A 320 14.37 -4.38 -11.58
N GLY A 321 15.52 -3.83 -11.93
CA GLY A 321 15.93 -2.46 -11.60
C GLY A 321 16.83 -2.31 -10.38
N VAL A 322 17.51 -3.37 -9.94
CA VAL A 322 18.53 -3.25 -8.87
C VAL A 322 19.61 -2.26 -9.27
N ASN A 323 19.98 -1.37 -8.35
CA ASN A 323 20.91 -0.28 -8.60
C ASN A 323 22.34 -0.81 -8.83
N ALA A 324 23.01 -0.36 -9.90
CA ALA A 324 24.41 -0.67 -10.19
C ALA A 324 25.37 -0.36 -9.03
N LYS A 325 25.06 0.67 -8.22
CA LYS A 325 25.84 1.00 -7.03
C LYS A 325 25.78 -0.11 -5.98
N ASP A 326 24.62 -0.72 -5.78
CA ASP A 326 24.46 -1.83 -4.81
C ASP A 326 25.28 -3.05 -5.24
N TRP A 327 25.39 -3.30 -6.54
CA TRP A 327 26.28 -4.32 -7.09
C TRP A 327 27.75 -4.00 -6.81
N SER A 328 28.21 -2.80 -7.17
CA SER A 328 29.61 -2.40 -6.92
C SER A 328 29.99 -2.47 -5.43
N SER A 329 29.10 -2.03 -4.53
CA SER A 329 29.37 -2.10 -3.09
C SER A 329 29.43 -3.53 -2.58
N ARG A 330 28.61 -4.43 -3.14
CA ARG A 330 28.67 -5.86 -2.82
C ARG A 330 29.95 -6.50 -3.35
N GLU A 331 30.37 -6.19 -4.57
CA GLU A 331 31.63 -6.69 -5.16
C GLU A 331 32.84 -6.26 -4.32
N ASP A 332 32.88 -5.00 -3.89
CA ASP A 332 33.90 -4.48 -2.96
C ASP A 332 33.90 -5.25 -1.63
N GLU A 333 32.74 -5.46 -1.01
CA GLU A 333 32.61 -6.20 0.26
C GLU A 333 33.16 -7.63 0.15
N LEU A 334 32.77 -8.34 -0.92
CA LEU A 334 33.23 -9.70 -1.17
C LEU A 334 34.74 -9.74 -1.39
N HIS A 335 35.30 -8.82 -2.19
CA HIS A 335 36.74 -8.74 -2.41
C HIS A 335 37.52 -8.51 -1.11
N GLN A 336 37.09 -7.55 -0.29
CA GLN A 336 37.73 -7.28 1.00
C GLN A 336 37.67 -8.49 1.94
N ARG A 337 36.51 -9.16 2.00
CA ARG A 337 36.38 -10.39 2.79
C ARG A 337 37.29 -11.50 2.28
N TRP A 338 37.38 -11.70 0.97
CA TRP A 338 38.26 -12.70 0.38
C TRP A 338 39.73 -12.43 0.74
N LYS A 339 40.20 -11.18 0.71
CA LYS A 339 41.55 -10.81 1.19
C LYS A 339 41.78 -11.20 2.66
N VAL A 340 40.79 -10.96 3.52
CA VAL A 340 40.87 -11.39 4.94
C VAL A 340 40.94 -12.91 5.06
N CYS A 341 40.14 -13.65 4.29
CA CYS A 341 40.19 -15.11 4.25
C CYS A 341 41.55 -15.63 3.76
N GLN A 342 42.13 -14.98 2.75
CA GLN A 342 43.45 -15.28 2.22
C GLN A 342 44.53 -15.10 3.28
N PHE A 343 44.57 -13.93 3.93
CA PHE A 343 45.52 -13.62 4.99
C PHE A 343 45.40 -14.61 6.17
N ASN A 344 44.17 -14.93 6.58
CA ASN A 344 43.94 -15.90 7.64
C ASN A 344 44.40 -17.31 7.27
N ALA A 345 44.24 -17.72 6.00
CA ALA A 345 44.76 -18.99 5.51
C ALA A 345 46.30 -19.01 5.51
N GLU A 346 46.94 -17.91 5.12
CA GLU A 346 48.40 -17.78 5.19
C GLU A 346 48.93 -17.92 6.61
N LEU A 347 48.33 -17.18 7.56
CA LEU A 347 48.73 -17.21 8.97
C LEU A 347 48.62 -18.62 9.58
N GLU A 348 47.55 -19.35 9.25
CA GLU A 348 47.35 -20.72 9.70
C GLU A 348 48.41 -21.68 9.14
N LEU A 349 48.86 -21.44 7.91
CA LEU A 349 49.84 -22.26 7.21
C LEU A 349 51.30 -21.86 7.50
N MET A 350 51.57 -20.70 8.12
CA MET A 350 52.92 -20.28 8.52
C MET A 350 53.62 -21.28 9.45
N SER A 351 52.85 -22.04 10.23
CA SER A 351 53.38 -23.09 11.12
C SER A 351 53.68 -24.41 10.39
N GLN A 352 53.44 -24.48 9.07
CA GLN A 352 53.57 -25.69 8.26
C GLN A 352 54.66 -25.52 7.17
N PRO A 353 55.87 -26.05 7.37
CA PRO A 353 57.05 -25.75 6.53
C PRO A 353 57.01 -26.32 5.09
N ALA A 354 55.93 -26.97 4.65
CA ALA A 354 55.81 -27.58 3.33
C ALA A 354 54.37 -27.58 2.78
N CYS A 355 53.61 -26.50 3.02
CA CYS A 355 52.26 -26.39 2.47
C CYS A 355 52.31 -26.14 0.94
N SER A 356 51.61 -26.96 0.17
CA SER A 356 51.55 -26.80 -1.28
C SER A 356 50.64 -25.63 -1.67
N PRO A 357 50.85 -24.97 -2.84
CA PRO A 357 49.96 -23.91 -3.33
C PRO A 357 48.50 -24.34 -3.43
N GLU A 358 48.25 -25.62 -3.74
CA GLU A 358 46.91 -26.22 -3.81
C GLU A 358 46.26 -26.31 -2.43
N ALA A 359 47.01 -26.75 -1.41
CA ALA A 359 46.49 -26.82 -0.04
C ALA A 359 46.15 -25.42 0.51
N ARG A 360 46.96 -24.40 0.19
CA ARG A 360 46.63 -22.99 0.48
C ARG A 360 45.36 -22.57 -0.23
N GLY A 361 45.23 -22.84 -1.53
CA GLY A 361 44.04 -22.48 -2.30
C GLY A 361 42.76 -23.17 -1.83
N GLN A 362 42.84 -24.45 -1.43
CA GLN A 362 41.73 -25.18 -0.83
C GLN A 362 41.28 -24.54 0.49
N LEU A 363 42.23 -24.10 1.34
CA LEU A 363 41.92 -23.44 2.60
C LEU A 363 41.27 -22.07 2.39
N VAL A 364 41.76 -21.27 1.43
CA VAL A 364 41.15 -20.00 1.05
C VAL A 364 39.72 -20.23 0.56
N LEU A 365 39.52 -21.15 -0.38
CA LEU A 365 38.21 -21.50 -0.91
C LEU A 365 37.23 -21.91 0.20
N ALA A 366 37.66 -22.78 1.13
CA ALA A 366 36.84 -23.26 2.23
C ALA A 366 36.44 -22.14 3.21
N LYS A 367 37.37 -21.23 3.54
CA LYS A 367 37.09 -20.08 4.42
C LYS A 367 36.18 -19.05 3.76
N THR A 368 36.41 -18.75 2.47
CA THR A 368 35.64 -17.75 1.72
C THR A 368 34.21 -18.21 1.45
N LEU A 369 34.02 -19.48 1.07
CA LEU A 369 32.73 -20.04 0.69
C LEU A 369 31.98 -20.71 1.85
N SER A 370 32.32 -20.35 3.09
CA SER A 370 31.71 -20.89 4.30
C SER A 370 30.20 -20.65 4.37
N ALA A 371 29.46 -21.60 4.94
CA ALA A 371 27.99 -21.57 5.02
C ALA A 371 27.42 -20.53 6.01
N ASP A 372 28.27 -19.93 6.83
CA ASP A 372 27.93 -18.92 7.83
C ASP A 372 27.87 -17.49 7.26
N TYR A 373 28.34 -17.28 6.04
CA TYR A 373 28.41 -15.95 5.44
C TYR A 373 27.53 -15.83 4.19
N LYS A 374 26.59 -14.88 4.26
CA LYS A 374 25.76 -14.43 3.14
C LYS A 374 25.87 -12.91 3.05
N ALA A 375 26.51 -12.41 2.00
CA ALA A 375 26.64 -10.98 1.81
C ALA A 375 25.24 -10.37 1.53
N PRO A 376 24.96 -9.13 1.95
CA PRO A 376 23.76 -8.40 1.55
C PRO A 376 23.90 -7.79 0.14
N LEU A 377 22.78 -7.47 -0.51
CA LEU A 377 22.73 -6.66 -1.73
C LEU A 377 22.19 -5.27 -1.35
N GLY A 378 23.07 -4.28 -1.30
CA GLY A 378 22.76 -2.98 -0.71
C GLY A 378 22.38 -3.13 0.78
N ARG A 379 21.19 -2.64 1.16
CA ARG A 379 20.65 -2.77 2.53
C ARG A 379 19.89 -4.07 2.79
N TYR A 380 19.80 -4.97 1.81
CA TYR A 380 18.91 -6.12 1.85
C TYR A 380 19.68 -7.42 2.09
N PRO A 381 19.26 -8.25 3.07
CA PRO A 381 19.89 -9.56 3.30
C PRO A 381 19.58 -10.52 2.16
N THR A 382 20.50 -11.44 1.89
CA THR A 382 20.30 -12.54 0.93
C THR A 382 20.07 -13.85 1.67
N ASN A 383 19.27 -14.73 1.08
CA ASN A 383 18.74 -15.92 1.76
C ASN A 383 19.46 -17.21 1.37
N HIS A 384 19.96 -17.31 0.14
CA HIS A 384 20.50 -18.55 -0.41
C HIS A 384 22.03 -18.47 -0.58
N LEU A 385 22.72 -19.55 -0.20
CA LEU A 385 24.19 -19.61 -0.23
C LEU A 385 24.76 -19.49 -1.64
N TYR A 386 24.08 -20.06 -2.64
CA TYR A 386 24.51 -20.00 -4.03
C TYR A 386 24.68 -18.55 -4.51
N PHE A 387 23.88 -17.61 -4.00
CA PHE A 387 23.91 -16.22 -4.42
C PHE A 387 25.20 -15.51 -3.99
N THR A 388 25.76 -15.88 -2.83
CA THR A 388 27.07 -15.37 -2.38
C THR A 388 28.22 -16.17 -2.98
N GLN A 389 28.13 -17.49 -2.97
CA GLN A 389 29.19 -18.37 -3.49
C GLN A 389 29.38 -18.22 -5.01
N GLY A 390 28.28 -18.17 -5.76
CA GLY A 390 28.29 -17.91 -7.19
C GLY A 390 28.84 -16.54 -7.55
N HIS A 391 28.58 -15.51 -6.72
CA HIS A 391 29.14 -14.18 -6.94
C HIS A 391 30.67 -14.16 -6.81
N TYR A 392 31.22 -14.86 -5.82
CA TYR A 392 32.68 -15.05 -5.74
C TYR A 392 33.25 -15.74 -6.99
N HIS A 393 32.56 -16.74 -7.54
CA HIS A 393 32.99 -17.37 -8.79
C HIS A 393 32.90 -16.43 -9.99
N SER A 394 31.91 -15.54 -10.02
CA SER A 394 31.80 -14.48 -11.02
C SER A 394 32.97 -13.49 -10.94
N LEU A 395 33.35 -13.07 -9.73
CA LEU A 395 34.55 -12.24 -9.53
C LEU A 395 35.80 -12.99 -9.98
N ALA A 396 35.92 -14.27 -9.64
CA ALA A 396 37.04 -15.12 -10.05
C ALA A 396 37.08 -15.44 -11.54
N ASN A 397 36.02 -15.15 -12.28
CA ASN A 397 35.95 -15.39 -13.70
C ASN A 397 36.51 -14.24 -14.55
N ASN A 398 36.67 -13.04 -13.96
CA ASN A 398 37.01 -11.81 -14.69
C ASN A 398 38.32 -11.20 -14.15
N PRO A 399 39.49 -11.63 -14.64
CA PRO A 399 40.80 -11.18 -14.13
C PRO A 399 41.13 -9.71 -14.39
N LEU A 400 40.36 -9.03 -15.24
CA LEU A 400 40.57 -7.61 -15.57
C LEU A 400 39.78 -6.66 -14.66
N GLU A 401 38.88 -7.18 -13.82
CA GLU A 401 38.04 -6.37 -12.94
C GLU A 401 38.79 -5.98 -11.64
N PRO A 402 38.55 -4.79 -11.07
CA PRO A 402 39.28 -4.31 -9.88
C PRO A 402 39.00 -5.15 -8.62
N CYS A 403 37.84 -5.80 -8.56
CA CYS A 403 37.44 -6.72 -7.49
C CYS A 403 37.74 -8.19 -7.83
N PHE A 404 38.71 -8.45 -8.70
CA PHE A 404 39.13 -9.80 -9.05
C PHE A 404 39.60 -10.58 -7.82
N VAL A 405 39.10 -11.80 -7.67
CA VAL A 405 39.52 -12.76 -6.65
C VAL A 405 40.08 -14.01 -7.32
N TYR A 406 41.00 -14.71 -6.65
CA TYR A 406 41.56 -15.96 -7.18
C TYR A 406 41.56 -17.07 -6.14
N TRP A 407 41.44 -18.31 -6.62
CA TRP A 407 41.40 -19.52 -5.79
C TRP A 407 42.74 -20.22 -5.67
N HIS A 408 43.61 -20.09 -6.68
CA HIS A 408 44.92 -20.72 -6.68
C HIS A 408 46.02 -19.64 -6.78
N PRO A 409 47.09 -19.69 -5.96
CA PRO A 409 48.10 -18.62 -5.89
C PRO A 409 48.75 -18.25 -7.23
N SER A 410 48.88 -19.19 -8.16
CA SER A 410 49.44 -18.94 -9.51
C SER A 410 48.63 -17.98 -10.38
N PHE A 411 47.46 -17.54 -9.93
CA PHE A 411 46.60 -16.60 -10.65
C PHE A 411 46.46 -15.26 -9.92
N GLY A 412 47.15 -15.08 -8.79
CA GLY A 412 47.33 -13.77 -8.19
C GLY A 412 48.39 -12.98 -8.95
N GLU A 413 48.28 -11.65 -8.93
CA GLU A 413 49.40 -10.81 -9.34
C GLU A 413 50.58 -11.05 -8.39
N ASP A 414 51.77 -11.30 -8.93
CA ASP A 414 53.01 -11.17 -8.18
C ASP A 414 53.11 -9.68 -7.77
N ASP A 415 52.89 -9.37 -6.50
CA ASP A 415 53.26 -8.08 -5.94
C ASP A 415 54.78 -7.91 -6.15
N GLY A 416 55.13 -7.20 -7.22
CA GLY A 416 56.49 -7.04 -7.73
C GLY A 416 57.46 -6.49 -6.69
N SER A 417 58.12 -7.38 -5.96
CA SER A 417 59.41 -7.14 -5.32
C SER A 417 60.53 -7.50 -6.32
N GLY A 418 60.58 -6.76 -7.42
CA GLY A 418 61.70 -6.75 -8.35
C GLY A 418 62.68 -5.65 -7.98
N GLU A 419 63.79 -6.01 -7.34
CA GLU A 419 64.97 -5.18 -7.17
C GLU A 419 65.40 -4.56 -8.50
N GLY A 420 65.26 -3.24 -8.63
CA GLY A 420 65.83 -2.43 -9.70
C GLY A 420 67.23 -1.95 -9.33
N GLY A 421 68.19 -2.86 -9.22
CA GLY A 421 69.62 -2.53 -9.22
C GLY A 421 70.17 -2.59 -10.64
N ALA A 422 70.34 -1.43 -11.29
CA ALA A 422 71.41 -1.12 -12.26
C ALA A 422 71.15 0.23 -12.96
N SER A 423 71.84 1.28 -12.51
CA SER A 423 72.52 2.33 -13.29
C SER A 423 73.10 3.36 -12.34
#